data_AF-A0A261ET38-F1
#
_entry.id   AF-A0A261ET38-F1
#
_cell.length_a   1.000
_cell.length_b   1.000
_cell.length_c   1.000
_cell.angle_alpha   90.00
_cell.angle_beta   90.00
_cell.angle_gamma   90.00
#
_symmetry.space_group_name_H-M   'P 1'
#
loop_
_entity.id
_entity.type
_entity.pdbx_description
1 polymer ?
#
loop_
_entity_poly.entity_id
_entity_poly.type
_entity_poly.pdbx_seq_one_letter_code
_entity_poly.pdbx_strand_id
1 'polypeptide(L)'
;MMESDDKEKTDNVRMDNDVRLVQLEKYQEIVAQPDYVDKLKAAQHNYVTPIPFKVGDIVEWKPNMKMLPYPTYSAPVIVVRMLGEQKYESSSIFPTPVLRRYDMLIGFIDGDGDFTVLKADSSCFQPWRMDSSE
;
A
#
# COMPACT_ATOMS: atom_id res chain seq x y z
N MET A 1 39.91 -12.73 -4.01
CA MET A 1 38.90 -11.67 -4.15
C MET A 1 37.51 -12.33 -4.33
N MET A 2 37.13 -13.23 -3.41
CA MET A 2 35.92 -14.08 -3.47
C MET A 2 35.27 -14.23 -2.07
N GLU A 3 35.58 -13.35 -1.11
CA GLU A 3 35.03 -13.43 0.27
C GLU A 3 34.02 -12.33 0.59
N SER A 4 33.90 -11.32 -0.29
CA SER A 4 32.98 -10.19 -0.14
C SER A 4 31.55 -10.53 -0.62
N ASP A 5 31.42 -11.27 -1.72
CA ASP A 5 30.11 -11.52 -2.37
C ASP A 5 29.24 -12.53 -1.60
N ASP A 6 29.86 -13.47 -0.89
CA ASP A 6 29.13 -14.48 -0.08
C ASP A 6 28.66 -13.92 1.27
N LYS A 7 29.38 -12.95 1.86
CA LYS A 7 28.94 -12.25 3.08
C LYS A 7 27.76 -11.32 2.79
N GLU A 8 27.82 -10.57 1.69
CA GLU A 8 26.74 -9.64 1.31
C GLU A 8 25.44 -10.39 0.95
N LYS A 9 25.53 -11.56 0.30
CA LYS A 9 24.37 -12.44 0.08
C LYS A 9 23.79 -13.01 1.36
N THR A 10 24.64 -13.47 2.28
CA THR A 10 24.16 -14.06 3.55
C THR A 10 23.55 -13.02 4.48
N ASP A 11 24.06 -11.79 4.49
CA ASP A 11 23.50 -10.69 5.28
C ASP A 11 22.18 -10.17 4.69
N ASN A 12 22.05 -10.08 3.36
CA ASN A 12 20.78 -9.73 2.70
C ASN A 12 19.69 -10.77 2.96
N VAL A 13 20.01 -12.07 2.93
CA VAL A 13 19.06 -13.15 3.22
C VAL A 13 18.61 -13.14 4.68
N ARG A 14 19.51 -12.82 5.62
CA ARG A 14 19.16 -12.68 7.04
C ARG A 14 18.23 -11.49 7.29
N MET A 15 18.55 -10.34 6.70
CA MET A 15 17.74 -9.12 6.85
C MET A 15 16.33 -9.28 6.27
N ASP A 16 16.19 -9.97 5.12
CA ASP A 16 14.88 -10.30 4.54
C ASP A 16 14.05 -11.27 5.42
N ASN A 17 14.71 -12.19 6.13
CA ASN A 17 14.02 -13.11 7.03
C ASN A 17 13.53 -12.42 8.30
N ASP A 18 14.33 -11.52 8.89
CA ASP A 18 13.95 -10.77 10.08
C ASP A 18 12.75 -9.84 9.82
N VAL A 19 12.72 -9.18 8.65
CA VAL A 19 11.57 -8.34 8.25
C VAL A 19 10.30 -9.18 8.10
N ARG A 20 10.39 -10.37 7.48
CA ARG A 20 9.23 -11.27 7.32
C ARG A 20 8.69 -11.77 8.66
N LEU A 21 9.56 -12.12 9.61
CA LEU A 21 9.16 -12.58 10.94
C LEU A 21 8.38 -11.49 11.68
N VAL A 22 8.90 -10.26 11.70
CA VAL A 22 8.21 -9.11 12.30
C VAL A 22 6.84 -8.87 11.66
N GLN A 23 6.74 -9.05 10.35
CA GLN A 23 5.49 -8.84 9.61
C GLN A 23 4.46 -9.96 9.90
N LEU A 24 4.93 -11.19 10.11
CA LEU A 24 4.11 -12.32 10.50
C LEU A 24 3.58 -12.18 11.94
N GLU A 25 4.42 -11.74 12.88
CA GLU A 25 4.02 -11.49 14.27
C GLU A 25 2.92 -10.41 14.34
N LYS A 26 3.13 -9.27 13.68
CA LYS A 26 2.12 -8.20 13.56
C LYS A 26 0.81 -8.70 12.93
N TYR A 27 0.89 -9.59 11.96
CA TYR A 27 -0.29 -10.20 11.34
C TYR A 27 -1.04 -11.09 12.34
N GLN A 28 -0.34 -11.96 13.07
CA GLN A 28 -0.94 -12.84 14.08
C GLN A 28 -1.63 -12.05 15.19
N GLU A 29 -1.03 -10.93 15.63
CA GLU A 29 -1.62 -10.03 16.61
C GLU A 29 -2.96 -9.44 16.14
N ILE A 30 -3.04 -9.00 14.88
CA ILE A 30 -4.27 -8.43 14.32
C ILE A 30 -5.35 -9.50 14.14
N VAL A 31 -4.98 -10.70 13.68
CA VAL A 31 -5.93 -11.82 13.50
C VAL A 31 -6.55 -12.26 14.83
N ALA A 32 -5.80 -12.17 15.92
CA ALA A 32 -6.28 -12.53 17.26
C ALA A 32 -7.31 -11.54 17.83
N GLN A 33 -7.51 -10.37 17.21
CA GLN A 33 -8.46 -9.37 17.70
C GLN A 33 -9.91 -9.81 17.44
N PRO A 34 -10.83 -9.59 18.39
CA PRO A 34 -12.22 -10.05 18.28
C PRO A 34 -13.00 -9.38 17.14
N ASP A 35 -12.58 -8.20 16.70
CA ASP A 35 -13.21 -7.42 15.62
C ASP A 35 -12.59 -7.69 14.24
N TYR A 36 -11.66 -8.65 14.12
CA TYR A 36 -10.96 -8.94 12.87
C TYR A 36 -11.91 -9.30 11.72
N VAL A 37 -12.94 -10.10 12.00
CA VAL A 37 -13.94 -10.49 10.99
C VAL A 37 -14.72 -9.26 10.49
N ASP A 38 -15.03 -8.32 11.37
CA ASP A 38 -15.77 -7.10 10.98
C ASP A 38 -14.87 -6.15 10.18
N LYS A 39 -13.58 -6.05 10.55
CA LYS A 39 -12.57 -5.36 9.73
C LYS A 39 -12.47 -5.94 8.32
N LEU A 40 -12.49 -7.27 8.17
CA LEU A 40 -12.48 -7.93 6.86
C LEU A 40 -13.72 -7.61 6.03
N LYS A 41 -14.92 -7.66 6.63
CA LYS A 41 -16.16 -7.31 5.94
C LYS A 41 -16.18 -5.86 5.49
N ALA A 42 -15.75 -4.94 6.38
CA ALA A 42 -15.65 -3.52 6.07
C ALA A 42 -14.64 -3.26 4.94
N ALA A 43 -13.47 -3.91 5.00
CA ALA A 43 -12.47 -3.81 3.93
C ALA A 43 -12.99 -4.35 2.60
N GLN A 44 -13.63 -5.53 2.59
CA GLN A 44 -14.24 -6.08 1.37
C GLN A 44 -15.27 -5.13 0.78
N HIS A 45 -16.18 -4.61 1.60
CA HIS A 45 -17.22 -3.68 1.16
C HIS A 45 -16.61 -2.41 0.56
N ASN A 46 -15.63 -1.82 1.26
CA ASN A 46 -14.94 -0.62 0.82
C ASN A 46 -14.19 -0.84 -0.50
N TYR A 47 -13.62 -2.04 -0.72
CA TYR A 47 -12.79 -2.33 -1.89
C TYR A 47 -13.66 -2.49 -3.15
N VAL A 48 -14.78 -3.18 -3.02
CA VAL A 48 -15.70 -3.41 -4.15
C VAL A 48 -16.58 -2.21 -4.45
N THR A 49 -16.69 -1.23 -3.55
CA THR A 49 -17.45 0.01 -3.76
C THR A 49 -16.62 0.98 -4.60
N PRO A 50 -16.95 1.15 -5.90
CA PRO A 50 -16.15 1.98 -6.79
C PRO A 50 -16.38 3.46 -6.47
N ILE A 51 -15.28 4.23 -6.48
CA ILE A 51 -15.33 5.69 -6.44
C ILE A 51 -14.64 6.18 -7.71
N PRO A 52 -15.35 6.93 -8.59
CA PRO A 52 -14.72 7.49 -9.77
C PRO A 52 -13.78 8.64 -9.36
N PHE A 53 -12.55 8.59 -9.85
CA PHE A 53 -11.56 9.65 -9.67
C PHE A 53 -11.16 10.27 -11.00
N LYS A 54 -10.68 11.51 -10.94
CA LYS A 54 -10.10 12.24 -12.06
C LYS A 54 -8.80 12.93 -11.63
N VAL A 55 -8.02 13.34 -12.62
CA VAL A 55 -6.78 14.11 -12.40
C VAL A 55 -7.10 15.36 -11.58
N GLY A 56 -6.30 15.59 -10.54
CA GLY A 56 -6.42 16.71 -9.61
C GLY A 56 -7.22 16.42 -8.34
N ASP A 57 -7.95 15.30 -8.25
CA ASP A 57 -8.65 14.94 -7.02
C ASP A 57 -7.66 14.70 -5.87
N ILE A 58 -7.97 15.21 -4.68
CA ILE A 58 -7.23 14.91 -3.45
C ILE A 58 -7.89 13.71 -2.77
N VAL A 59 -7.08 12.69 -2.52
CA VAL A 59 -7.53 11.39 -2.03
C VAL A 59 -6.65 10.90 -0.88
N GLU A 60 -7.15 9.93 -0.14
CA GLU A 60 -6.43 9.24 0.92
C GLU A 60 -6.77 7.74 0.91
N TRP A 61 -6.00 6.95 1.65
CA TRP A 61 -6.31 5.53 1.84
C TRP A 61 -7.66 5.33 2.51
N LYS A 62 -8.47 4.42 1.97
CA LYS A 62 -9.58 3.84 2.72
C LYS A 62 -9.05 3.08 3.96
N PRO A 63 -9.87 2.97 5.01
CA PRO A 63 -9.49 2.18 6.19
C PRO A 63 -9.06 0.76 5.81
N ASN A 64 -7.93 0.31 6.38
CA ASN A 64 -7.34 -1.02 6.17
C ASN A 64 -6.84 -1.30 4.73
N MET A 65 -6.63 -0.29 3.88
CA MET A 65 -6.25 -0.46 2.46
C MET A 65 -4.89 0.12 2.07
N LYS A 66 -4.03 0.48 3.04
CA LYS A 66 -2.68 0.94 2.71
C LYS A 66 -1.84 -0.21 2.14
N MET A 67 -1.56 -0.14 0.84
CA MET A 67 -0.78 -1.16 0.11
C MET A 67 0.69 -0.79 -0.13
N LEU A 68 1.02 0.49 0.07
CA LEU A 68 2.34 1.07 -0.17
C LEU A 68 2.86 1.70 1.13
N PRO A 69 4.19 1.83 1.32
CA PRO A 69 4.76 2.52 2.48
C PRO A 69 4.27 3.96 2.60
N TYR A 70 4.05 4.61 1.45
CA TYR A 70 3.62 6.00 1.32
C TYR A 70 2.35 6.10 0.45
N PRO A 71 1.48 7.10 0.71
CA PRO A 71 1.49 7.98 1.88
C PRO A 71 1.12 7.20 3.16
N THR A 72 1.31 7.80 4.35
CA THR A 72 0.72 7.24 5.59
C THR A 72 -0.80 7.30 5.53
N TYR A 73 -1.50 6.58 6.43
CA TYR A 73 -2.95 6.79 6.58
C TYR A 73 -3.25 8.26 6.88
N SER A 74 -4.38 8.76 6.37
CA SER A 74 -4.86 10.14 6.51
C SER A 74 -4.01 11.23 5.88
N ALA A 75 -2.84 10.90 5.32
CA ALA A 75 -2.04 11.85 4.56
C ALA A 75 -2.62 11.97 3.13
N PRO A 76 -2.94 13.18 2.66
CA PRO A 76 -3.53 13.40 1.35
C PRO A 76 -2.51 13.19 0.23
N VAL A 77 -3.00 12.72 -0.91
CA VAL A 77 -2.25 12.64 -2.18
C VAL A 77 -3.11 13.14 -3.32
N ILE A 78 -2.48 13.54 -4.42
CA ILE A 78 -3.16 14.05 -5.60
C ILE A 78 -3.18 13.01 -6.71
N VAL A 79 -4.32 12.86 -7.40
CA VAL A 79 -4.41 12.02 -8.59
C VAL A 79 -3.71 12.73 -9.76
N VAL A 80 -2.61 12.12 -10.25
CA VAL A 80 -1.79 12.66 -11.34
C VAL A 80 -2.29 12.18 -12.70
N ARG A 81 -2.75 10.93 -12.79
CA ARG A 81 -3.20 10.32 -14.05
C ARG A 81 -4.08 9.10 -13.80
N MET A 82 -5.10 8.89 -14.63
CA MET A 82 -5.81 7.61 -14.71
C MET A 82 -5.17 6.73 -15.80
N LEU A 83 -4.85 5.48 -15.45
CA LEU A 83 -4.26 4.49 -16.33
C LEU A 83 -5.37 3.50 -16.71
N GLY A 84 -5.85 3.54 -17.95
CA GLY A 84 -6.96 2.68 -18.39
C GLY A 84 -6.67 1.17 -18.42
N GLU A 85 -5.48 0.71 -18.02
CA GLU A 85 -5.06 -0.70 -18.03
C GLU A 85 -4.89 -1.27 -16.62
N GLN A 86 -5.47 -2.44 -16.37
CA GLN A 86 -5.16 -3.26 -15.19
C GLN A 86 -3.94 -4.12 -15.48
N LYS A 87 -2.79 -3.76 -14.90
CA LYS A 87 -1.59 -4.61 -14.94
C LYS A 87 -1.42 -5.35 -13.62
N TYR A 88 -1.32 -6.67 -13.69
CA TYR A 88 -1.01 -7.53 -12.56
C TYR A 88 0.52 -7.68 -12.44
N GLU A 89 1.06 -7.42 -11.26
CA GLU A 89 2.49 -7.60 -10.96
C GLU A 89 2.66 -8.75 -9.95
N SER A 90 3.74 -9.52 -10.06
CA SER A 90 4.06 -10.58 -9.09
C SER A 90 4.62 -9.97 -7.79
N SER A 91 4.33 -10.63 -6.65
CA SER A 91 4.89 -10.26 -5.35
C SER A 91 6.11 -11.10 -5.04
N SER A 92 7.14 -10.50 -4.44
CA SER A 92 8.33 -11.21 -3.93
C SER A 92 8.11 -11.90 -2.58
N ILE A 93 6.98 -11.63 -1.92
CA ILE A 93 6.68 -12.10 -0.56
C ILE A 93 5.79 -13.35 -0.57
N PHE A 94 4.96 -13.51 -1.60
CA PHE A 94 4.05 -14.65 -1.72
C PHE A 94 4.53 -15.57 -2.85
N PRO A 95 4.53 -16.90 -2.65
CA PRO A 95 4.86 -17.87 -3.69
C PRO A 95 3.84 -17.88 -4.85
N THR A 96 2.73 -17.16 -4.69
CA THR A 96 1.72 -16.88 -5.71
C THR A 96 1.69 -15.38 -6.05
N PRO A 97 1.40 -14.99 -7.31
CA PRO A 97 1.23 -13.58 -7.66
C PRO A 97 0.13 -12.96 -6.79
N VAL A 98 0.48 -11.95 -5.98
CA VAL A 98 -0.54 -11.14 -5.33
C VAL A 98 -1.18 -10.29 -6.41
N LEU A 99 -2.48 -10.42 -6.58
CA LEU A 99 -3.24 -9.62 -7.52
C LEU A 99 -3.18 -8.14 -7.07
N ARG A 100 -2.31 -7.35 -7.70
CA ARG A 100 -2.31 -5.89 -7.56
C ARG A 100 -2.81 -5.28 -8.85
N ARG A 101 -3.81 -4.41 -8.75
CA ARG A 101 -4.34 -3.64 -9.87
C ARG A 101 -3.78 -2.23 -9.79
N TYR A 102 -3.21 -1.73 -10.88
CA TYR A 102 -2.69 -0.37 -10.96
C TYR A 102 -3.38 0.39 -12.09
N ASP A 103 -4.37 1.19 -11.75
CA ASP A 103 -5.21 1.95 -12.69
C ASP A 103 -5.10 3.46 -12.49
N MET A 104 -4.21 3.93 -11.63
CA MET A 104 -3.92 5.36 -11.47
C MET A 104 -2.48 5.65 -11.03
N LEU A 105 -2.05 6.89 -11.25
CA LEU A 105 -0.85 7.49 -10.67
C LEU A 105 -1.25 8.50 -9.60
N ILE A 106 -0.64 8.39 -8.42
CA ILE A 106 -0.80 9.34 -7.32
C ILE A 106 0.52 10.09 -7.10
N GLY A 107 0.43 11.33 -6.66
CA GLY A 107 1.56 12.19 -6.34
C GLY A 107 1.51 12.68 -4.89
N PHE A 108 2.66 12.80 -4.25
CA PHE A 108 2.81 13.32 -2.90
C PHE A 108 4.16 13.99 -2.71
N ILE A 109 4.31 14.77 -1.64
CA ILE A 109 5.59 15.35 -1.22
C ILE A 109 6.21 14.41 -0.18
N ASP A 110 7.43 13.95 -0.43
CA ASP A 110 8.15 13.06 0.49
C ASP A 110 8.89 13.83 1.60
N GLY A 111 9.69 13.10 2.39
CA GLY A 111 10.43 13.67 3.52
C GLY A 111 11.55 14.65 3.13
N ASP A 112 12.00 14.60 1.87
CA ASP A 112 13.03 15.49 1.34
C ASP A 112 12.42 16.73 0.67
N GLY A 113 11.08 16.78 0.56
CA GLY A 113 10.35 17.89 -0.05
C GLY A 113 10.14 17.72 -1.56
N ASP A 114 10.44 16.54 -2.11
CA ASP A 114 10.34 16.27 -3.55
C ASP A 114 8.96 15.69 -3.92
N PHE A 115 8.51 16.01 -5.15
CA PHE A 115 7.27 15.47 -5.68
C PHE A 115 7.49 14.07 -6.25
N THR A 116 7.01 13.07 -5.52
CA THR A 116 7.13 11.66 -5.87
C THR A 116 5.82 11.11 -6.43
N VAL A 117 5.91 10.29 -7.49
CA VAL A 117 4.76 9.69 -8.18
C VAL A 117 4.82 8.17 -8.14
N LEU A 118 3.72 7.53 -7.73
CA LEU A 118 3.61 6.06 -7.64
C LEU A 118 2.38 5.55 -8.37
N LYS A 119 2.45 4.30 -8.87
CA LYS A 119 1.28 3.56 -9.32
C LYS A 119 0.42 3.14 -8.12
N ALA A 120 -0.89 3.26 -8.25
CA ALA A 120 -1.83 2.92 -7.20
C ALA A 120 -3.10 2.24 -7.75
N ASP A 121 -3.78 1.53 -6.85
CA ASP A 121 -5.10 0.94 -7.08
C ASP A 121 -6.19 1.91 -6.63
N SER A 122 -7.02 2.39 -7.54
CA SER A 122 -8.13 3.31 -7.23
C SER A 122 -9.10 2.78 -6.18
N SER A 123 -9.28 1.46 -6.09
CA SER A 123 -10.24 0.86 -5.13
C SER A 123 -9.84 1.09 -3.68
N CYS A 124 -8.55 1.31 -3.43
CA CYS A 124 -7.98 1.52 -2.10
C CYS A 124 -8.11 2.96 -1.60
N PHE A 125 -8.66 3.88 -2.41
CA PHE A 125 -8.71 5.30 -2.08
C PHE A 125 -10.12 5.82 -1.92
N GLN A 126 -10.25 6.87 -1.11
CA GLN A 126 -11.45 7.68 -0.93
C GLN A 126 -11.10 9.16 -1.08
N PRO A 127 -12.09 10.04 -1.36
CA PRO A 127 -11.87 11.47 -1.33
C PRO A 127 -11.34 11.89 0.03
N TRP A 128 -10.27 12.68 0.04
CA TRP A 128 -9.72 13.20 1.28
C TRP A 128 -10.74 14.14 1.90
N ARG A 129 -11.12 13.85 3.13
CA ARG A 129 -11.93 14.76 3.93
C ARG A 129 -11.00 15.42 4.92
N MET A 130 -10.81 16.72 4.74
CA MET A 130 -10.32 17.53 5.82
C MET A 130 -11.43 17.47 6.87
N ASP A 131 -11.20 16.76 7.98
CA ASP A 131 -12.07 16.92 9.14
C ASP A 131 -11.91 18.37 9.57
N SER A 132 -12.83 19.22 9.10
CA SER A 132 -13.07 20.54 9.64
C SER A 132 -13.53 20.34 11.07
N SER A 133 -12.56 20.15 11.97
CA SER A 133 -12.79 20.33 13.38
C SER A 133 -13.01 21.82 13.58
N GLU A 134 -14.26 22.26 13.42
CA GLU A 134 -14.76 23.50 14.03
C GLU A 134 -14.90 23.34 15.54
#